data_AF-A0A2E5ZRQ7-F1
#
_entry.id   AF-A0A2E5ZRQ7-F1
#
_cell.length_a   1.000
_cell.length_b   1.000
_cell.length_c   1.000
_cell.angle_alpha   90.00
_cell.angle_beta   90.00
_cell.angle_gamma   90.00
#
_symmetry.space_group_name_H-M   'P 1'
#
loop_
_entity.id
_entity.type
_entity.pdbx_description
1 polymer ?
#
loop_
_entity_poly.entity_id
_entity_poly.type
_entity_poly.pdbx_seq_one_letter_code
_entity_poly.pdbx_strand_id
1 'polypeptide(L)'
;MIWDQLVKCQDQIIQMFDHHGEEINEPGMDHFNQPDSGWINRVWKNKDVRRAHIDVVDARKSRGLWMMHVCVFPNLQNDGPIYGFDVIAGKSKMTGAFHDFSASSGGEDHPLVQWYQDAVKDFIPEKVRELPEWARNIFTPSMIAASNVKEEEADVIIQIALDNLYTYLDTIGEYNGQGDRELTLASQNYYCENQQQNPHTPRVMKSLGLDEADVDKFCTDMLFPKI
;
A
#
# COMPACT_ATOMS: atom_id res chain seq x y z
N MET A 1 -7.12 3.29 21.29
CA MET A 1 -6.19 2.15 21.15
C MET A 1 -5.83 2.04 19.68
N ILE A 2 -4.55 1.93 19.36
CA ILE A 2 -4.05 1.94 17.97
C ILE A 2 -4.70 0.89 17.06
N TRP A 3 -4.98 -0.31 17.58
CA TRP A 3 -5.69 -1.31 16.79
C TRP A 3 -7.11 -0.91 16.39
N ASP A 4 -7.82 -0.15 17.22
CA ASP A 4 -9.18 0.30 16.88
C ASP A 4 -9.14 1.37 15.80
N GLN A 5 -8.14 2.27 15.86
CA GLN A 5 -7.88 3.26 14.81
C GLN A 5 -7.54 2.57 13.48
N LEU A 6 -6.74 1.52 13.52
CA LEU A 6 -6.31 0.78 12.33
C LEU A 6 -7.43 -0.06 11.70
N VAL A 7 -8.27 -0.72 12.50
CA VAL A 7 -9.46 -1.40 11.99
C VAL A 7 -10.42 -0.40 11.36
N LYS A 8 -10.62 0.76 12.00
CA LYS A 8 -11.43 1.84 11.40
C LYS A 8 -10.84 2.35 10.08
N CYS A 9 -9.51 2.53 10.03
CA CYS A 9 -8.81 2.92 8.81
C CYS A 9 -9.01 1.90 7.69
N GLN A 10 -8.84 0.60 8.00
CA GLN A 10 -9.14 -0.51 7.07
C GLN A 10 -10.57 -0.41 6.53
N ASP A 11 -11.57 -0.24 7.41
CA ASP A 11 -12.98 -0.15 7.00
C ASP A 11 -13.25 1.06 6.09
N GLN A 12 -12.61 2.20 6.36
CA GLN A 12 -12.71 3.40 5.52
C GLN A 12 -12.09 3.19 4.15
N ILE A 13 -10.91 2.55 4.07
CA ILE A 13 -10.27 2.23 2.80
C ILE A 13 -11.15 1.30 1.96
N ILE A 14 -11.73 0.26 2.59
CA ILE A 14 -12.68 -0.64 1.93
C ILE A 14 -13.89 0.12 1.40
N GLN A 15 -14.48 1.02 2.20
CA GLN A 15 -15.61 1.84 1.76
C GLN A 15 -15.27 2.74 0.57
N MET A 16 -14.05 3.27 0.52
CA MET A 16 -13.58 4.06 -0.62
C MET A 16 -13.40 3.19 -1.86
N PHE A 17 -12.84 1.99 -1.72
CA PHE A 17 -12.76 1.05 -2.85
C PHE A 17 -14.13 0.61 -3.36
N ASP A 18 -15.08 0.31 -2.47
CA ASP A 18 -16.47 -0.01 -2.80
C ASP A 18 -17.18 1.17 -3.48
N HIS A 19 -16.84 2.41 -3.13
CA HIS A 19 -17.41 3.60 -3.76
C HIS A 19 -16.88 3.83 -5.18
N HIS A 20 -15.57 3.67 -5.38
CA HIS A 20 -14.90 4.02 -6.64
C HIS A 20 -14.81 2.86 -7.64
N GLY A 21 -14.97 1.61 -7.22
CA GLY A 21 -14.74 0.45 -8.08
C GLY A 21 -15.63 -0.75 -7.78
N GLU A 22 -15.36 -1.81 -8.52
CA GLU A 22 -16.01 -3.10 -8.36
C GLU A 22 -15.01 -4.09 -7.74
N GLU A 23 -15.41 -4.76 -6.66
CA GLU A 23 -14.62 -5.84 -6.08
C GLU A 23 -14.55 -7.01 -7.08
N ILE A 24 -13.35 -7.55 -7.27
CA ILE A 24 -13.10 -8.66 -8.19
C ILE A 24 -12.49 -9.85 -7.45
N ASN A 25 -12.76 -11.04 -7.97
CA ASN A 25 -11.99 -12.22 -7.63
C ASN A 25 -10.76 -12.28 -8.55
N GLU A 26 -9.60 -11.88 -8.04
CA GLU A 26 -8.32 -12.03 -8.73
C GLU A 26 -7.90 -13.51 -8.72
N PRO A 27 -7.65 -14.14 -9.89
CA PRO A 27 -7.36 -15.57 -9.96
C PRO A 27 -6.24 -16.01 -9.02
N GLY A 28 -6.55 -16.96 -8.13
CA GLY A 28 -5.62 -17.50 -7.15
C GLY A 28 -5.60 -16.77 -5.80
N MET A 29 -6.26 -15.61 -5.68
CA MET A 29 -6.31 -14.84 -4.44
C MET A 29 -7.14 -15.51 -3.33
N ASP A 30 -8.17 -16.29 -3.70
CA ASP A 30 -9.05 -16.99 -2.75
C ASP A 30 -8.28 -17.85 -1.73
N HIS A 31 -7.16 -18.47 -2.13
CA HIS A 31 -6.33 -19.26 -1.22
C HIS A 31 -5.70 -18.43 -0.10
N PHE A 32 -5.40 -17.16 -0.38
CA PHE A 32 -4.76 -16.21 0.53
C PHE A 32 -5.77 -15.28 1.22
N ASN A 33 -7.07 -15.49 1.00
CA ASN A 33 -8.15 -14.74 1.67
C ASN A 33 -8.90 -15.66 2.65
N GLN A 34 -8.45 -15.66 3.90
CA GLN A 34 -8.97 -16.49 5.00
C GLN A 34 -9.44 -15.59 6.15
N PRO A 35 -10.56 -14.85 5.99
CA PRO A 35 -11.01 -13.85 6.95
C PRO A 35 -11.27 -14.43 8.35
N ASP A 36 -11.77 -15.68 8.42
CA ASP A 36 -12.00 -16.39 9.69
C ASP A 36 -10.71 -16.69 10.46
N SER A 37 -9.59 -16.79 9.74
CA SER A 37 -8.23 -16.97 10.29
C SER A 37 -7.50 -15.63 10.50
N GLY A 38 -8.16 -14.51 10.20
CA GLY A 38 -7.59 -13.17 10.33
C GLY A 38 -6.70 -12.73 9.16
N TRP A 39 -6.74 -13.40 8.00
CA TRP A 39 -6.02 -12.96 6.80
C TRP A 39 -7.00 -12.55 5.70
N ILE A 40 -7.04 -11.27 5.36
CA ILE A 40 -7.98 -10.71 4.38
C ILE A 40 -7.18 -10.25 3.18
N ASN A 41 -7.57 -10.70 1.99
CA ASN A 41 -7.05 -10.23 0.71
C ASN A 41 -8.20 -9.91 -0.23
N ARG A 42 -8.37 -8.63 -0.56
CA ARG A 42 -9.48 -8.14 -1.39
C ARG A 42 -8.98 -7.16 -2.45
N VAL A 43 -9.55 -7.23 -3.64
CA VAL A 43 -9.08 -6.49 -4.81
C VAL A 43 -10.25 -5.83 -5.52
N TRP A 44 -10.09 -4.56 -5.91
CA TRP A 44 -11.04 -3.80 -6.72
C TRP A 44 -10.39 -3.30 -7.99
N LYS A 45 -11.21 -3.00 -8.99
CA LYS A 45 -10.80 -2.31 -10.21
C LYS A 45 -11.89 -1.35 -10.68
N ASN A 46 -11.50 -0.41 -11.53
CA ASN A 46 -12.43 0.38 -12.32
C ASN A 46 -11.76 0.79 -13.66
N LYS A 47 -12.33 1.78 -14.35
CA LYS A 47 -11.81 2.29 -15.62
C LYS A 47 -10.51 3.11 -15.50
N ASP A 48 -10.15 3.56 -14.30
CA ASP A 48 -9.01 4.44 -14.01
C ASP A 48 -7.88 3.67 -13.29
N VAL A 49 -8.24 2.65 -12.51
CA VAL A 49 -7.39 1.83 -11.64
C VAL A 49 -7.50 0.37 -12.07
N ARG A 50 -6.36 -0.26 -12.38
CA ARG A 50 -6.34 -1.69 -12.76
C ARG A 50 -6.41 -2.63 -11.57
N ARG A 51 -5.89 -2.19 -10.41
CA ARG A 51 -5.77 -3.01 -9.20
C ARG A 51 -5.66 -2.11 -7.97
N ALA A 52 -6.71 -2.07 -7.15
CA ALA A 52 -6.68 -1.55 -5.79
C ALA A 52 -6.75 -2.75 -4.84
N HIS A 53 -5.69 -3.02 -4.09
CA HIS A 53 -5.56 -4.22 -3.26
C HIS A 53 -5.39 -3.81 -1.80
N ILE A 54 -6.11 -4.49 -0.91
CA ILE A 54 -5.89 -4.47 0.54
C ILE A 54 -5.58 -5.88 1.04
N ASP A 55 -4.47 -6.01 1.77
CA ASP A 55 -4.04 -7.21 2.50
C ASP A 55 -3.99 -6.87 4.00
N VAL A 56 -4.74 -7.60 4.83
CA VAL A 56 -4.76 -7.40 6.28
C VAL A 56 -4.49 -8.72 6.98
N VAL A 57 -3.57 -8.70 7.94
CA VAL A 57 -3.28 -9.83 8.81
C VAL A 57 -3.52 -9.41 10.26
N ASP A 58 -4.63 -9.88 10.81
CA ASP A 58 -5.04 -9.68 12.19
C ASP A 58 -4.61 -10.87 13.07
N ALA A 59 -3.41 -10.75 13.64
CA ALA A 59 -2.88 -11.70 14.62
C ALA A 59 -2.93 -11.13 16.05
N ARG A 60 -3.85 -10.19 16.35
CA ARG A 60 -3.88 -9.48 17.64
C ARG A 60 -4.04 -10.44 18.83
N LYS A 61 -4.87 -11.48 18.68
CA LYS A 61 -5.13 -12.48 19.72
C LYS A 61 -4.00 -13.51 19.86
N SER A 62 -3.39 -13.91 18.76
CA SER A 62 -2.42 -15.03 18.71
C SER A 62 -0.98 -14.57 18.86
N ARG A 63 -0.61 -13.42 18.29
CA ARG A 63 0.76 -12.87 18.24
C ARG A 63 0.89 -11.46 18.81
N GLY A 64 -0.22 -10.77 19.09
CA GLY A 64 -0.19 -9.39 19.58
C GLY A 64 0.28 -8.40 18.51
N LEU A 65 0.03 -8.71 17.24
CA LEU A 65 0.44 -7.93 16.09
C LEU A 65 -0.71 -7.80 15.09
N TRP A 66 -0.71 -6.72 14.33
CA TRP A 66 -1.67 -6.43 13.26
C TRP A 66 -0.90 -5.78 12.12
N MET A 67 -1.19 -6.15 10.88
CA MET A 67 -0.55 -5.61 9.68
C MET A 67 -1.61 -5.29 8.62
N MET A 68 -1.37 -4.23 7.85
CA MET A 68 -2.12 -3.91 6.65
C MET A 68 -1.18 -3.40 5.56
N HIS A 69 -1.44 -3.83 4.33
CA HIS A 69 -0.86 -3.34 3.10
C HIS A 69 -1.98 -2.87 2.16
N VAL A 70 -1.80 -1.71 1.56
CA VAL A 70 -2.71 -1.14 0.57
C VAL A 70 -1.89 -0.65 -0.62
N CYS A 71 -2.24 -1.10 -1.82
CA CYS A 71 -1.58 -0.64 -3.04
C CYS A 71 -2.58 -0.43 -4.17
N VAL A 72 -2.48 0.71 -4.86
CA VAL A 72 -3.37 1.07 -5.97
C VAL A 72 -2.54 1.38 -7.22
N PHE A 73 -2.73 0.57 -8.25
CA PHE A 73 -2.09 0.73 -9.56
C PHE A 73 -3.06 1.40 -10.54
N PRO A 74 -2.66 2.50 -11.19
CA PRO A 74 -3.46 3.09 -12.26
C PRO A 74 -3.49 2.19 -13.49
N ASN A 75 -4.46 2.39 -14.38
CA ASN A 75 -4.54 1.67 -15.64
C ASN A 75 -3.33 1.95 -16.54
N LEU A 76 -3.07 1.06 -17.50
CA LEU A 76 -1.85 1.13 -18.31
C LEU A 76 -1.77 2.33 -19.26
N GLN A 77 -2.89 3.01 -19.55
CA GLN A 77 -2.86 4.27 -20.31
C GLN A 77 -2.83 5.52 -19.41
N ASN A 78 -2.58 5.35 -18.11
CA ASN A 78 -2.53 6.43 -17.13
C ASN A 78 -1.12 6.50 -16.55
N ASP A 79 -0.49 7.67 -16.65
CA ASP A 79 0.90 7.91 -16.25
C ASP A 79 1.06 8.32 -14.78
N GLY A 80 -0.04 8.34 -14.03
CA GLY A 80 -0.07 8.70 -12.61
C GLY A 80 0.70 7.73 -11.71
N PRO A 81 0.92 8.13 -10.45
CA PRO A 81 1.70 7.36 -9.51
C PRO A 81 0.97 6.10 -9.01
N ILE A 82 1.73 5.25 -8.32
CA ILE A 82 1.21 4.11 -7.56
C ILE A 82 1.02 4.57 -6.11
N TYR A 83 -0.20 4.45 -5.58
CA TYR A 83 -0.46 4.66 -4.15
C TYR A 83 0.04 3.45 -3.37
N GLY A 84 0.79 3.67 -2.29
CA GLY A 84 1.19 2.62 -1.34
C GLY A 84 1.00 3.06 0.11
N PHE A 85 0.43 2.20 0.95
CA PHE A 85 0.33 2.40 2.40
C PHE A 85 0.50 1.08 3.15
N ASP A 86 1.51 0.99 4.02
CA ASP A 86 1.83 -0.19 4.82
C ASP A 86 1.89 0.16 6.31
N VAL A 87 1.24 -0.62 7.15
CA VAL A 87 1.29 -0.47 8.60
C VAL A 87 1.53 -1.80 9.28
N ILE A 88 2.38 -1.80 10.31
CA ILE A 88 2.55 -2.91 11.25
C ILE A 88 2.43 -2.35 12.67
N ALA A 89 1.55 -2.92 13.48
CA ALA A 89 1.25 -2.43 14.81
C ALA A 89 1.22 -3.54 15.87
N GLY A 90 1.88 -3.26 17.00
CA GLY A 90 1.68 -4.01 18.23
C GLY A 90 0.57 -3.37 19.09
N LYS A 91 0.41 -3.85 20.31
CA LYS A 91 -0.67 -3.42 21.22
C LYS A 91 -0.72 -1.90 21.50
N SER A 92 0.42 -1.23 21.55
CA SER A 92 0.52 0.16 22.03
C SER A 92 1.21 1.14 21.08
N LYS A 93 1.66 0.68 19.91
CA LYS A 93 2.38 1.51 18.93
C LYS A 93 2.34 0.90 17.53
N MET A 94 2.41 1.72 16.49
CA MET A 94 2.82 1.23 15.17
C MET A 94 4.34 1.03 15.18
N THR A 95 4.76 -0.19 14.89
CA THR A 95 6.19 -0.53 14.77
C THR A 95 6.79 -0.03 13.47
N GLY A 96 5.97 0.10 12.42
CA GLY A 96 6.32 0.73 11.16
C GLY A 96 5.07 1.26 10.46
N ALA A 97 5.20 2.40 9.81
CA ALA A 97 4.19 2.97 8.92
C ALA A 97 4.89 3.58 7.71
N PHE A 98 4.44 3.21 6.51
CA PHE A 98 5.05 3.60 5.25
C PHE A 98 3.97 4.10 4.30
N HIS A 99 4.18 5.24 3.66
CA HIS A 99 3.22 5.81 2.71
C HIS A 99 3.97 6.53 1.59
N ASP A 100 3.55 6.35 0.34
CA ASP A 100 4.13 7.03 -0.81
C ASP A 100 3.16 7.09 -2.00
N PHE A 101 3.36 8.10 -2.86
CA PHE A 101 2.87 8.13 -4.24
C PHE A 101 4.06 7.89 -5.17
N SER A 102 4.39 6.61 -5.35
CA SER A 102 5.58 6.22 -6.10
C SER A 102 5.42 6.52 -7.59
N ALA A 103 6.41 7.20 -8.17
CA ALA A 103 6.38 7.60 -9.57
C ALA A 103 6.22 6.39 -10.52
N SER A 104 5.38 6.55 -11.55
CA SER A 104 5.23 5.57 -12.64
C SER A 104 5.83 6.13 -13.94
N SER A 105 5.18 5.92 -15.09
CA SER A 105 5.64 6.45 -16.39
C SER A 105 5.64 7.98 -16.48
N GLY A 106 4.83 8.69 -15.67
CA GLY A 106 4.83 10.16 -15.60
C GLY A 106 6.03 10.75 -14.84
N GLY A 107 6.78 9.91 -14.12
CA GLY A 107 7.97 10.32 -13.36
C GLY A 107 7.67 11.20 -12.12
N GLU A 108 8.73 11.72 -11.51
CA GLU A 108 8.67 12.57 -10.31
C GLU A 108 8.04 13.95 -10.57
N ASP A 109 8.04 14.41 -11.82
CA ASP A 109 7.44 15.68 -12.24
C ASP A 109 5.91 15.56 -12.46
N HIS A 110 5.34 14.36 -12.32
CA HIS A 110 3.91 14.15 -12.48
C HIS A 110 3.13 14.99 -11.43
N PRO A 111 2.04 15.70 -11.81
CA PRO A 111 1.35 16.61 -10.89
C PRO A 111 0.86 15.95 -9.58
N LEU A 112 0.37 14.70 -9.61
CA LEU A 112 -0.01 13.98 -8.39
C LEU A 112 1.19 13.60 -7.50
N VAL A 113 2.37 13.36 -8.07
CA VAL A 113 3.58 13.11 -7.29
C VAL A 113 4.00 14.40 -6.57
N GLN A 114 4.06 15.52 -7.31
CA GLN A 114 4.36 16.82 -6.72
C GLN A 114 3.33 17.23 -5.66
N TRP A 115 2.04 17.01 -5.92
CA TRP A 115 0.97 17.23 -4.95
C TRP A 115 1.19 16.42 -3.67
N TYR A 116 1.52 15.12 -3.79
CA TYR A 116 1.81 14.28 -2.63
C TYR A 116 3.01 14.80 -1.84
N GLN A 117 4.10 15.15 -2.51
CA GLN A 117 5.28 15.73 -1.86
C GLN A 117 4.92 16.97 -1.05
N ASP A 118 4.04 17.82 -1.59
CA ASP A 118 3.51 19.00 -0.91
C ASP A 118 2.56 18.67 0.25
N ALA A 119 1.73 17.63 0.11
CA ALA A 119 0.77 17.20 1.12
C ALA A 119 1.44 16.64 2.38
N VAL A 120 2.61 16.02 2.23
CA VAL A 120 3.33 15.38 3.34
C VAL A 120 4.52 16.18 3.88
N LYS A 121 4.87 17.32 3.27
CA LYS A 121 6.10 18.07 3.58
C LYS A 121 6.23 18.51 5.04
N ASP A 122 5.10 18.77 5.71
CA ASP A 122 5.07 19.24 7.09
C ASP A 122 5.14 18.08 8.09
N PHE A 123 5.01 16.84 7.63
CA PHE A 123 5.18 15.65 8.45
C PHE A 123 6.66 15.24 8.50
N ILE A 124 7.28 15.45 9.66
CA ILE A 124 8.66 15.03 9.91
C ILE A 124 8.62 13.88 10.92
N PRO A 125 8.89 12.62 10.50
CA PRO A 125 8.92 11.50 11.44
C PRO A 125 10.02 11.70 12.48
N GLU A 126 9.76 11.37 13.75
CA GLU A 126 10.74 11.50 14.83
C GLU A 126 12.03 10.70 14.56
N LYS A 127 11.93 9.61 13.78
CA LYS A 127 13.04 8.73 13.40
C LYS A 127 13.01 8.43 11.91
N VAL A 128 13.93 9.05 11.18
CA VAL A 128 14.17 8.78 9.76
C VAL A 128 14.94 7.47 9.59
N ARG A 129 14.51 6.62 8.65
CA ARG A 129 15.20 5.40 8.23
C ARG A 129 15.98 5.62 6.95
N GLU A 130 17.19 5.07 6.87
CA GLU A 130 17.90 4.94 5.59
C GLU A 130 17.19 3.86 4.75
N LEU A 131 16.82 4.23 3.51
CA LEU A 131 16.14 3.32 2.60
C LEU A 131 17.14 2.39 1.90
N PRO A 132 16.88 1.07 1.87
CA PRO A 132 17.67 0.13 1.07
C PRO A 132 17.56 0.45 -0.42
N GLU A 133 18.45 -0.11 -1.23
CA GLU A 133 18.52 0.19 -2.68
C GLU A 133 17.18 -0.06 -3.40
N TRP A 134 16.53 -1.21 -3.19
CA TRP A 134 15.23 -1.51 -3.79
C TRP A 134 14.17 -0.44 -3.48
N ALA A 135 14.22 0.14 -2.27
CA ALA A 135 13.29 1.16 -1.83
C ALA A 135 13.63 2.52 -2.45
N ARG A 136 14.92 2.89 -2.49
CA ARG A 136 15.40 4.13 -3.14
C ARG A 136 15.16 4.14 -4.65
N ASN A 137 15.01 2.97 -5.26
CA ASN A 137 14.73 2.84 -6.68
C ASN A 137 13.29 3.24 -7.05
N ILE A 138 12.34 3.16 -6.13
CA ILE A 138 10.91 3.25 -6.43
C ILE A 138 10.16 4.30 -5.63
N PHE A 139 10.60 4.59 -4.41
CA PHE A 139 9.91 5.54 -3.54
C PHE A 139 10.41 6.95 -3.77
N THR A 140 9.47 7.89 -3.71
CA THR A 140 9.81 9.31 -3.83
C THR A 140 10.65 9.76 -2.64
N PRO A 141 11.43 10.86 -2.79
CA PRO A 141 12.15 11.46 -1.66
C PRO A 141 11.25 11.87 -0.48
N SER A 142 9.94 12.06 -0.73
CA SER A 142 8.94 12.43 0.29
C SER A 142 8.16 11.23 0.83
N MET A 143 8.61 10.00 0.58
CA MET A 143 8.04 8.82 1.24
C MET A 143 8.02 9.00 2.76
N ILE A 144 6.84 8.78 3.36
CA ILE A 144 6.74 8.65 4.81
C ILE A 144 7.29 7.27 5.19
N ALA A 145 8.29 7.26 6.07
CA ALA A 145 8.85 6.03 6.65
C ALA A 145 9.04 6.21 8.17
N ALA A 146 7.97 5.99 8.93
CA ALA A 146 7.92 6.20 10.37
C ALA A 146 8.08 4.88 11.15
N SER A 147 8.68 4.95 12.33
CA SER A 147 8.86 3.78 13.20
C SER A 147 8.67 4.15 14.67
N ASN A 148 8.19 3.20 15.48
CA ASN A 148 7.90 3.43 16.89
C ASN A 148 6.89 4.59 17.13
N VAL A 149 5.88 4.66 16.26
CA VAL A 149 4.84 5.68 16.21
C VAL A 149 3.86 5.48 17.37
N LYS A 150 3.65 6.52 18.16
CA LYS A 150 2.69 6.54 19.28
C LYS A 150 1.29 6.92 18.80
N GLU A 151 0.29 6.79 19.67
CA GLU A 151 -1.12 6.97 19.32
C GLU A 151 -1.43 8.35 18.67
N GLU A 152 -0.86 9.44 19.18
CA GLU A 152 -1.08 10.79 18.62
C GLU A 152 -0.49 10.93 17.21
N GLU A 153 0.72 10.43 16.97
CA GLU A 153 1.37 10.45 15.65
C GLU A 153 0.71 9.45 14.68
N ALA A 154 0.19 8.33 15.21
CA ALA A 154 -0.53 7.31 14.45
C ALA A 154 -1.81 7.88 13.82
N ASP A 155 -2.56 8.70 14.56
CA ASP A 155 -3.75 9.39 14.04
C ASP A 155 -3.39 10.32 12.87
N VAL A 156 -2.28 11.05 12.96
CA VAL A 156 -1.82 11.94 11.89
C VAL A 156 -1.45 11.15 10.63
N ILE A 157 -0.68 10.06 10.77
CA ILE A 157 -0.29 9.23 9.62
C ILE A 157 -1.52 8.57 8.97
N ILE A 158 -2.45 8.05 9.77
CA ILE A 158 -3.70 7.47 9.27
C ILE A 158 -4.50 8.52 8.49
N GLN A 159 -4.63 9.73 9.04
CA GLN A 159 -5.38 10.80 8.38
C GLN A 159 -4.73 11.21 7.05
N ILE A 160 -3.40 11.37 7.02
CA ILE A 160 -2.65 11.64 5.79
C ILE A 160 -2.91 10.54 4.75
N ALA A 161 -2.78 9.26 5.14
CA ALA A 161 -2.96 8.15 4.21
C ALA A 161 -4.39 8.09 3.63
N LEU A 162 -5.41 8.36 4.46
CA LEU A 162 -6.81 8.39 4.05
C LEU A 162 -7.11 9.59 3.13
N ASP A 163 -6.65 10.79 3.48
CA ASP A 163 -6.86 12.01 2.69
C ASP A 163 -6.15 11.91 1.33
N ASN A 164 -4.94 11.34 1.33
CA ASN A 164 -4.20 11.06 0.12
C ASN A 164 -4.90 10.01 -0.73
N LEU A 165 -5.43 8.93 -0.14
CA LEU A 165 -6.18 7.92 -0.89
C LEU A 165 -7.44 8.51 -1.51
N TYR A 166 -8.14 9.37 -0.76
CA TYR A 166 -9.35 10.05 -1.25
C TYR A 166 -9.01 10.90 -2.46
N THR A 167 -7.98 11.75 -2.33
CA THR A 167 -7.51 12.59 -3.44
C THR A 167 -7.07 11.74 -4.63
N TYR A 168 -6.32 10.66 -4.41
CA TYR A 168 -5.89 9.75 -5.46
C TYR A 168 -7.07 9.19 -6.24
N LEU A 169 -8.05 8.59 -5.55
CA LEU A 169 -9.19 7.94 -6.21
C LEU A 169 -10.12 8.94 -6.92
N ASP A 170 -10.20 10.18 -6.46
CA ASP A 170 -11.04 11.23 -7.07
C ASP A 170 -10.38 11.87 -8.31
N THR A 171 -9.05 11.91 -8.36
CA THR A 171 -8.30 12.66 -9.38
C THR A 171 -7.54 11.79 -10.38
N ILE A 172 -7.21 10.53 -10.06
CA ILE A 172 -6.37 9.69 -10.93
C ILE A 172 -6.97 9.54 -12.34
N GLY A 173 -8.29 9.52 -12.48
CA GLY A 173 -8.97 9.41 -13.77
C GLY A 173 -8.71 10.58 -14.74
N GLU A 174 -8.25 11.74 -14.25
CA GLU A 174 -7.88 12.90 -15.08
C GLU A 174 -6.65 12.64 -15.96
N TYR A 175 -5.81 11.67 -15.56
CA TYR A 175 -4.56 11.30 -16.23
C TYR A 175 -4.72 10.11 -17.19
N ASN A 176 -5.95 9.62 -17.39
CA ASN A 176 -6.22 8.59 -18.38
C ASN A 176 -5.92 9.07 -19.80
N GLY A 177 -5.21 8.25 -20.57
CA GLY A 177 -4.80 8.55 -21.94
C GLY A 177 -3.52 9.37 -22.05
N GLN A 178 -2.94 9.81 -20.92
CA GLN A 178 -1.66 10.53 -20.89
C GLN A 178 -0.45 9.57 -20.89
N GLY A 179 -0.66 8.32 -20.46
CA GLY A 179 0.40 7.31 -20.41
C GLY A 179 0.60 6.53 -21.72
N ASP A 180 1.86 6.32 -22.10
CA ASP A 180 2.24 5.28 -23.05
C ASP A 180 2.07 3.91 -22.39
N ARG A 181 1.34 3.01 -23.05
CA ARG A 181 0.98 1.71 -22.47
C ARG A 181 2.20 0.86 -22.10
N GLU A 182 3.18 0.79 -22.99
CA GLU A 182 4.35 -0.08 -22.81
C GLU A 182 5.30 0.50 -21.78
N LEU A 183 5.49 1.82 -21.77
CA LEU A 183 6.26 2.51 -20.74
C LEU A 183 5.61 2.37 -19.36
N THR A 184 4.30 2.57 -19.27
CA THR A 184 3.55 2.43 -18.00
C THR A 184 3.60 1.01 -17.48
N LEU A 185 3.44 0.01 -18.36
CA LEU A 185 3.60 -1.40 -17.99
C LEU A 185 5.01 -1.67 -17.45
N ALA A 186 6.05 -1.21 -18.15
CA ALA A 186 7.43 -1.39 -17.72
C ALA A 186 7.70 -0.72 -16.36
N SER A 187 7.22 0.52 -16.15
CA SER A 187 7.37 1.25 -14.88
C SER A 187 6.66 0.55 -13.73
N GLN A 188 5.42 0.07 -13.94
CA GLN A 188 4.69 -0.65 -12.90
C GLN A 188 5.30 -2.02 -12.59
N ASN A 189 5.82 -2.74 -13.59
CA ASN A 189 6.56 -3.97 -13.36
C ASN A 189 7.87 -3.72 -12.62
N TYR A 190 8.59 -2.64 -12.93
CA TYR A 190 9.79 -2.24 -12.19
C TYR A 190 9.48 -1.97 -10.71
N TYR A 191 8.35 -1.33 -10.42
CA TYR A 191 7.86 -1.16 -9.05
C TYR A 191 7.66 -2.52 -8.36
N CYS A 192 6.92 -3.44 -9.00
CA CYS A 192 6.69 -4.78 -8.47
C CYS A 192 7.99 -5.56 -8.24
N GLU A 193 8.94 -5.52 -9.17
CA GLU A 193 10.24 -6.21 -9.07
C GLU A 193 11.09 -5.72 -7.89
N ASN A 194 11.06 -4.42 -7.59
CA ASN A 194 11.76 -3.87 -6.43
C ASN A 194 11.02 -4.19 -5.14
N GLN A 195 9.69 -4.11 -5.10
CA GLN A 195 8.91 -4.51 -3.92
C GLN A 195 9.09 -6.00 -3.58
N GLN A 196 9.21 -6.88 -4.57
CA GLN A 196 9.50 -8.30 -4.37
C GLN A 196 10.88 -8.56 -3.70
N GLN A 197 11.80 -7.60 -3.74
CA GLN A 197 13.09 -7.68 -3.06
C GLN A 197 13.02 -7.28 -1.58
N ASN A 198 11.88 -6.77 -1.10
CA ASN A 198 11.70 -6.37 0.29
C ASN A 198 11.71 -7.60 1.22
N PRO A 199 12.76 -7.80 2.04
CA PRO A 199 12.86 -8.97 2.89
C PRO A 199 12.00 -8.85 4.16
N HIS A 200 11.40 -7.69 4.41
CA HIS A 200 10.66 -7.41 5.64
C HIS A 200 9.22 -7.91 5.56
N THR A 201 8.53 -7.73 4.44
CA THR A 201 7.14 -8.18 4.27
C THR A 201 6.97 -9.67 4.56
N PRO A 202 7.68 -10.61 3.89
CA PRO A 202 7.53 -12.03 4.19
C PRO A 202 7.94 -12.37 5.63
N ARG A 203 8.97 -11.73 6.17
CA ARG A 203 9.41 -11.95 7.56
C ARG A 203 8.33 -11.55 8.57
N VAL A 204 7.66 -10.42 8.33
CA VAL A 204 6.59 -9.92 9.21
C VAL A 204 5.37 -10.83 9.10
N MET A 205 4.93 -11.19 7.90
CA MET A 205 3.83 -12.12 7.67
C MET A 205 4.05 -13.49 8.34
N LYS A 206 5.27 -14.05 8.25
CA LYS A 206 5.65 -15.28 8.98
C LYS A 206 5.60 -15.09 10.50
N SER A 207 6.05 -13.93 11.01
CA SER A 207 5.98 -13.62 12.46
C SER A 207 4.54 -13.43 12.98
N LEU A 208 3.61 -13.07 12.10
CA LEU A 208 2.17 -13.02 12.36
C LEU A 208 1.55 -14.42 12.43
N GLY A 209 2.31 -15.47 12.08
CA GLY A 209 1.93 -16.86 12.23
C GLY A 209 1.23 -17.46 11.02
N LEU A 210 1.33 -16.83 9.85
CA LEU A 210 0.90 -17.41 8.58
C LEU A 210 1.83 -18.55 8.16
N ASP A 211 1.32 -19.49 7.36
CA ASP A 211 2.12 -20.59 6.82
C ASP A 211 3.27 -20.05 5.94
N GLU A 212 4.48 -20.57 6.14
CA GLU A 212 5.65 -20.00 5.48
C GLU A 212 5.64 -20.19 3.97
N ALA A 213 5.14 -21.33 3.47
CA ALA A 213 5.10 -21.61 2.05
C ALA A 213 4.01 -20.76 1.36
N ASP A 214 2.88 -20.56 2.05
CA ASP A 214 1.84 -19.64 1.57
C ASP A 214 2.35 -18.19 1.53
N VAL A 215 3.07 -17.73 2.57
CA VAL A 215 3.65 -16.37 2.56
C VAL A 215 4.65 -16.19 1.42
N ASP A 216 5.55 -17.17 1.21
CA ASP A 216 6.55 -17.07 0.15
C ASP A 216 5.89 -17.02 -1.23
N LYS A 217 4.86 -17.85 -1.46
CA LYS A 217 4.09 -17.84 -2.69
C LYS A 217 3.30 -16.54 -2.86
N PHE A 218 2.63 -16.07 -1.82
CA PHE A 218 1.86 -14.84 -1.83
C PHE A 218 2.74 -13.62 -2.15
N CYS A 219 3.87 -13.46 -1.47
CA CYS A 219 4.77 -12.34 -1.70
C CYS A 219 5.40 -12.36 -3.10
N THR A 220 5.63 -13.55 -3.66
CA THR A 220 6.22 -13.70 -5.00
C THR A 220 5.21 -13.48 -6.11
N ASP A 221 3.99 -14.00 -5.96
CA ASP A 221 3.05 -14.14 -7.08
C ASP A 221 1.83 -13.21 -6.97
N MET A 222 1.40 -12.84 -5.76
CA MET A 222 0.06 -12.29 -5.51
C MET A 222 0.07 -10.88 -4.92
N LEU A 223 1.06 -10.53 -4.10
CA LEU A 223 1.12 -9.20 -3.47
C LEU A 223 1.44 -8.11 -4.49
N PHE A 224 2.45 -8.35 -5.33
CA PHE A 224 2.89 -7.45 -6.40
C PHE A 224 2.96 -8.19 -7.74
N PRO A 225 1.80 -8.54 -8.35
CA PRO A 225 1.77 -9.28 -9.59
C PRO A 225 2.28 -8.41 -10.75
N LYS A 226 3.24 -8.95 -11.49
CA LYS A 226 3.73 -8.38 -12.75
C LYS A 226 2.78 -8.74 -13.90
N ILE A 227 2.70 -7.90 -14.93
CA ILE A 227 1.74 -8.00 -16.05
C ILE A 227 2.37 -7.82 -17.42
#